data_AF-X1P228-F1
#
_entry.id   AF-X1P228-F1
#
_cell.length_a   1.000
_cell.length_b   1.000
_cell.length_c   1.000
_cell.angle_alpha   90.00
_cell.angle_beta   90.00
_cell.angle_gamma   90.00
#
_symmetry.space_group_name_H-M   'P 1'
#
loop_
_entity.id
_entity.type
_entity.pdbx_description
1 polymer ?
#
loop_
_entity_poly.entity_id
_entity_poly.type
_entity_poly.pdbx_seq_one_letter_code
_entity_poly.pdbx_strand_id
1 'polypeptide(L)'
;MQEFTEEYKAIQKGLHKCWNERASKNDELTRLQASRKKVFGDIYLGLVSPSKKKIINSEIRQLEADISDADIGASELELRQTLMKRSGSHMQEKVEV
;
A
#
# COMPACT_ATOMS: atom_id res chain seq x y z
N MET A 1 -21.09 28.54 -5.22
CA MET A 1 -19.81 27.86 -5.57
C MET A 1 -20.00 26.36 -5.36
N GLN A 2 -19.55 25.48 -6.25
CA GLN A 2 -19.63 24.02 -6.02
C GLN A 2 -18.34 23.53 -5.33
N GLU A 3 -18.46 22.60 -4.38
CA GLU A 3 -17.32 22.00 -3.71
C GLU A 3 -17.47 20.47 -3.62
N PHE A 4 -16.33 19.77 -3.45
CA PHE A 4 -16.37 18.33 -3.23
C PHE A 4 -16.96 17.99 -1.87
N THR A 5 -17.74 16.92 -1.82
CA THR A 5 -18.28 16.39 -0.56
C THR A 5 -17.17 15.86 0.35
N GLU A 6 -17.42 15.86 1.66
CA GLU A 6 -16.47 15.33 2.65
C GLU A 6 -16.16 13.85 2.44
N GLU A 7 -17.15 13.07 1.99
CA GLU A 7 -16.94 11.68 1.61
C GLU A 7 -15.96 11.56 0.44
N TYR A 8 -16.13 12.39 -0.61
CA TYR A 8 -15.22 12.37 -1.75
C TYR A 8 -13.79 12.75 -1.34
N LYS A 9 -13.64 13.78 -0.49
CA LYS A 9 -12.33 14.18 0.07
C LYS A 9 -11.72 13.05 0.92
N ALA A 10 -12.52 12.36 1.72
CA ALA A 10 -12.08 11.22 2.54
C ALA A 10 -11.59 10.07 1.66
N ILE A 11 -12.28 9.76 0.55
CA ILE A 11 -11.83 8.76 -0.43
C ILE A 11 -10.49 9.17 -1.05
N GLN A 12 -10.32 10.43 -1.46
CA GLN A 12 -9.03 10.91 -1.99
C GLN A 12 -7.89 10.75 -0.98
N LYS A 13 -8.14 11.10 0.28
CA LYS A 13 -7.16 10.92 1.35
C LYS A 13 -6.84 9.44 1.59
N GLY A 14 -7.85 8.58 1.55
CA GLY A 14 -7.70 7.12 1.66
C GLY A 14 -6.82 6.55 0.55
N LEU A 15 -7.09 6.93 -0.71
CA LEU A 15 -6.29 6.50 -1.86
C LEU A 15 -4.82 6.92 -1.71
N HIS A 16 -4.58 8.17 -1.34
CA HIS A 16 -3.23 8.66 -1.11
C HIS A 16 -2.51 7.86 -0.02
N LYS A 17 -3.21 7.51 1.06
CA LYS A 17 -2.66 6.65 2.12
C LYS A 17 -2.29 5.26 1.58
N CYS A 18 -3.19 4.59 0.86
CA CYS A 18 -2.94 3.27 0.28
C CYS A 18 -1.72 3.28 -0.66
N TRP A 19 -1.62 4.28 -1.54
CA TRP A 19 -0.48 4.38 -2.47
C TRP A 19 0.84 4.67 -1.75
N ASN A 20 0.84 5.53 -0.74
CA ASN A 20 2.04 5.80 0.06
C ASN A 20 2.50 4.56 0.83
N GLU A 21 1.55 3.84 1.44
CA GLU A 21 1.81 2.60 2.17
C GLU A 21 2.36 1.52 1.24
N ARG A 22 1.74 1.34 0.06
CA ARG A 22 2.21 0.44 -0.99
C ARG A 22 3.63 0.78 -1.44
N ALA A 23 3.92 2.06 -1.69
CA ALA A 23 5.25 2.51 -2.12
C ALA A 23 6.31 2.22 -1.05
N SER A 24 6.03 2.58 0.21
CA SER A 24 6.95 2.33 1.33
C SER A 24 7.24 0.84 1.52
N LYS A 25 6.20 -0.02 1.45
CA LYS A 25 6.37 -1.47 1.58
C LYS A 25 7.14 -2.07 0.40
N ASN A 26 6.94 -1.56 -0.82
CA ASN A 26 7.73 -1.97 -1.98
C ASN A 26 9.21 -1.60 -1.86
N ASP A 27 9.51 -0.41 -1.35
CA ASP A 27 10.89 0.01 -1.09
C ASP A 27 11.55 -0.92 -0.06
N GLU A 28 10.83 -1.25 1.01
CA GLU A 28 11.30 -2.19 2.03
C GLU A 28 11.49 -3.59 1.46
N LEU A 29 10.52 -4.11 0.70
CA LEU A 29 10.60 -5.40 0.02
C LEU A 29 11.84 -5.47 -0.87
N THR A 30 12.12 -4.42 -1.63
CA THR A 30 13.30 -4.34 -2.51
C THR A 30 14.60 -4.45 -1.69
N ARG A 31 14.69 -3.73 -0.56
CA ARG A 31 15.85 -3.81 0.36
C ARG A 31 15.98 -5.20 0.98
N LEU A 32 14.87 -5.83 1.35
CA LEU A 32 14.84 -7.14 1.98
C LEU A 32 15.23 -8.25 0.99
N GLN A 33 14.78 -8.15 -0.27
CA GLN A 33 15.20 -9.05 -1.34
C GLN A 33 16.70 -8.93 -1.65
N ALA A 34 17.27 -7.73 -1.60
CA ALA A 34 18.71 -7.54 -1.70
C ALA A 34 19.45 -8.18 -0.52
N SER A 35 18.96 -7.96 0.71
CA SER A 35 19.49 -8.58 1.93
C SER A 35 19.41 -10.10 1.90
N ARG A 36 18.37 -10.68 1.28
CA ARG A 36 18.21 -12.14 1.12
C ARG A 36 19.38 -12.75 0.37
N LYS A 37 19.85 -12.10 -0.71
CA LYS A 37 21.01 -12.57 -1.48
C LYS A 37 22.25 -12.66 -0.60
N LYS A 38 22.48 -11.63 0.23
CA LYS A 38 23.60 -11.60 1.17
C LYS A 38 23.50 -12.70 2.23
N VAL A 39 22.34 -12.83 2.88
CA VAL A 39 22.09 -13.87 3.90
C VAL A 39 22.33 -15.27 3.34
N PHE A 40 21.92 -15.52 2.09
CA PHE A 40 22.12 -16.84 1.48
C PHE A 40 23.59 -17.12 1.19
N GLY A 41 24.35 -16.11 0.77
CA GLY A 41 25.81 -16.19 0.65
C GLY A 41 26.48 -16.48 2.01
N ASP A 42 26.09 -15.76 3.05
CA ASP A 42 26.61 -15.94 4.40
C ASP A 42 26.30 -17.33 4.96
N ILE A 43 25.10 -17.88 4.68
CA ILE A 43 24.74 -19.26 5.05
C ILE A 43 25.62 -20.26 4.32
N TYR A 44 25.83 -20.07 3.01
CA TYR A 44 26.67 -20.95 2.20
C TYR A 44 28.12 -20.98 2.69
N LEU A 45 28.64 -19.83 3.12
CA LEU A 45 29.96 -19.69 3.72
C LEU A 45 30.02 -20.13 5.20
N GLY A 46 28.90 -20.56 5.79
CA GLY A 46 28.83 -20.97 7.20
C GLY A 46 28.95 -19.81 8.20
N LEU A 47 28.84 -18.55 7.75
CA LEU A 47 28.98 -17.36 8.57
C LEU A 47 27.75 -17.06 9.42
N VAL A 48 26.57 -17.51 8.98
CA VAL A 48 25.31 -17.34 9.72
C VAL A 48 24.45 -18.61 9.69
N SER A 49 23.56 -18.72 10.67
CA SER A 49 22.66 -19.87 10.81
C SER A 49 21.64 -19.96 9.66
N PRO A 50 21.30 -21.16 9.17
CA PRO A 50 20.19 -21.39 8.25
C PRO A 50 18.83 -20.87 8.74
N SER A 51 18.66 -20.63 10.05
CA SER A 51 17.43 -20.02 10.59
C SER A 51 17.16 -18.62 10.03
N LYS A 52 18.21 -17.85 9.70
CA LYS A 52 18.09 -16.51 9.09
C LYS A 52 17.37 -16.54 7.74
N LYS A 53 17.48 -17.65 6.98
CA LYS A 53 16.72 -17.86 5.74
C LYS A 53 15.21 -17.91 6.00
N LYS A 54 14.77 -18.56 7.09
CA LYS A 54 13.34 -18.65 7.41
C LYS A 54 12.78 -17.29 7.77
N ILE A 55 13.51 -16.53 8.60
CA ILE A 55 13.12 -15.19 9.05
C ILE A 55 12.95 -14.25 7.85
N ILE A 56 13.99 -14.11 7.02
CA ILE A 56 13.94 -13.17 5.88
C ILE A 56 12.89 -13.55 4.84
N ASN A 57 12.62 -14.85 4.64
CA ASN A 57 11.54 -15.29 3.75
C ASN A 57 10.15 -15.02 4.34
N SER A 58 10.01 -15.10 5.67
CA SER A 58 8.75 -14.77 6.34
C SER A 58 8.45 -13.27 6.23
N GLU A 59 9.45 -12.43 6.45
CA GLU A 59 9.34 -10.97 6.31
C GLU A 59 8.97 -10.57 4.87
N ILE A 60 9.61 -11.19 3.85
CA ILE A 60 9.25 -10.98 2.44
C ILE A 60 7.78 -11.32 2.18
N ARG A 61 7.32 -12.50 2.64
CA ARG A 61 5.93 -12.92 2.44
C ARG A 61 4.94 -11.99 3.11
N GLN A 62 5.27 -11.50 4.31
CA GLN A 62 4.43 -10.55 5.01
C GLN A 62 4.32 -9.23 4.23
N LEU A 63 5.45 -8.69 3.74
CA LEU A 63 5.45 -7.48 2.92
C LEU A 63 4.66 -7.64 1.63
N GLU A 64 4.78 -8.80 0.96
CA GLU A 64 3.99 -9.11 -0.24
C GLU A 64 2.48 -9.12 0.05
N ALA A 65 2.05 -9.74 1.17
CA ALA A 65 0.66 -9.72 1.60
C ALA A 65 0.18 -8.29 1.94
N ASP A 66 0.99 -7.56 2.69
CA ASP A 66 0.72 -6.19 3.11
C ASP A 66 0.61 -5.20 1.93
N ILE A 67 1.34 -5.45 0.82
CA ILE A 67 1.22 -4.72 -0.45
C ILE A 67 -0.09 -5.09 -1.15
N SER A 68 -0.42 -6.38 -1.19
CA SER A 68 -1.68 -6.86 -1.79
C SER A 68 -2.90 -6.26 -1.09
N ASP A 69 -2.88 -6.16 0.23
CA ASP A 69 -3.96 -5.56 1.01
C ASP A 69 -4.11 -4.06 0.69
N ALA A 70 -3.00 -3.34 0.54
CA ALA A 70 -3.01 -1.94 0.13
C ALA A 70 -3.58 -1.74 -1.29
N ASP A 71 -3.26 -2.66 -2.22
CA ASP A 71 -3.78 -2.66 -3.59
C ASP A 71 -5.29 -2.96 -3.64
N ILE A 72 -5.78 -3.89 -2.81
CA ILE A 72 -7.22 -4.16 -2.65
C ILE A 72 -7.93 -2.91 -2.12
N GLY A 73 -7.43 -2.33 -1.03
CA GLY A 73 -8.02 -1.12 -0.44
C GLY A 73 -8.04 0.07 -1.40
N ALA A 74 -6.99 0.25 -2.22
CA ALA A 74 -6.97 1.26 -3.26
C ALA A 74 -8.05 0.99 -4.33
N SER A 75 -8.16 -0.25 -4.80
CA SER A 75 -9.13 -0.64 -5.83
C SER A 75 -10.58 -0.41 -5.40
N GLU A 76 -10.91 -0.72 -4.14
CA GLU A 76 -12.24 -0.47 -3.58
C GLU A 76 -12.57 1.04 -3.51
N LEU A 77 -11.60 1.85 -3.09
CA LEU A 77 -11.74 3.31 -3.03
C LEU A 77 -11.86 3.95 -4.42
N GLU A 78 -11.12 3.45 -5.41
CA GLU A 78 -11.22 3.89 -6.82
C GLU A 78 -12.61 3.57 -7.40
N LEU A 79 -13.13 2.38 -7.09
CA LEU A 79 -14.48 2.00 -7.49
C LEU A 79 -15.52 2.94 -6.86
N ARG A 80 -15.43 3.20 -5.56
CA ARG A 80 -16.33 4.12 -4.85
C ARG A 80 -16.26 5.53 -5.40
N GLN A 81 -15.05 6.04 -5.66
CA GLN A 81 -14.85 7.34 -6.30
C GLN A 81 -15.54 7.41 -7.66
N THR A 82 -15.40 6.36 -8.47
CA THR A 82 -16.01 6.27 -9.81
C THR A 82 -17.53 6.30 -9.74
N LEU A 83 -18.12 5.56 -8.79
CA LEU A 83 -19.57 5.55 -8.58
C LEU A 83 -20.09 6.92 -8.14
N MET A 84 -19.41 7.62 -7.23
CA MET A 84 -19.78 8.99 -6.81
C MET A 84 -19.66 10.01 -7.94
N LYS A 85 -18.65 9.86 -8.82
CA LYS A 85 -18.53 10.69 -10.02
C LYS A 85 -19.71 10.47 -10.96
N ARG A 86 -20.09 9.21 -11.19
CA ARG A 86 -21.22 8.85 -12.05
C ARG A 86 -22.57 9.34 -11.54
N SER A 87 -22.81 9.29 -10.24
CA SER A 87 -24.06 9.76 -9.62
C SER A 87 -24.13 11.28 -9.45
N GLY A 88 -23.03 12.01 -9.66
CA GLY A 88 -22.95 13.42 -9.33
C GLY A 88 -22.82 13.72 -7.82
N SER A 89 -22.84 12.71 -6.95
CA SER A 89 -22.80 12.90 -5.48
C SER A 89 -21.43 13.29 -4.92
N HIS A 90 -20.45 13.48 -5.79
CA HIS A 90 -19.12 13.98 -5.42
C HIS A 90 -19.10 15.49 -5.20
N MET A 91 -20.12 16.24 -5.62
CA MET A 91 -20.21 17.70 -5.43
C MET A 91 -21.44 18.11 -4.64
N GLN A 92 -21.31 19.19 -3.87
CA GLN A 92 -22.40 19.87 -3.16
C GLN A 92 -22.35 21.38 -3.44
N GLU A 93 -23.51 22.03 -3.39
CA GLU A 93 -23.58 23.50 -3.44
C GLU A 93 -23.13 24.09 -2.11
N LYS A 94 -22.21 25.06 -2.18
CA LYS A 94 -21.78 25.84 -1.04
C LYS A 94 -22.78 26.97 -0.81
N VAL A 95 -23.53 26.89 0.29
CA VAL A 95 -24.34 28.00 0.80
C VAL A 95 -23.40 28.95 1.53
N GLU A 96 -23.15 30.13 0.98
CA GLU A 96 -22.51 31.22 1.71
C GLU A 96 -23.55 31.77 2.70
N VAL A 97 -23.23 31.69 4.00
CA VAL A 97 -23.99 32.31 5.10
C VAL A 97 -23.29 33.60 5.49
#